data_AF-A0AA87ZGC8-F1
#
_entry.id   AF-A0AA87ZGC8-F1
#
_cell.length_a   1.000
_cell.length_b   1.000
_cell.length_c   1.000
_cell.angle_alpha   90.00
_cell.angle_beta   90.00
_cell.angle_gamma   90.00
#
_symmetry.space_group_name_H-M   'P 1'
#
loop_
_entity.id
_entity.type
_entity.pdbx_description
1 polymer ?
#
loop_
_entity_poly.entity_id
_entity_poly.type
_entity_poly.pdbx_seq_one_letter_code
_entity_poly.pdbx_strand_id
1 'polypeptide(L)'
;MALGSFFSVLLIHIGLFVSLSFAEDPYAFYNFEVSYITASPLGVPQQVIAINDKFPGPTINVTTNYNVVVNVRNKLDESLLITCWKDRKMYNLGEEMTTVFGMDSLLHSF
;
A
#
# COMPACT_ATOMS: atom_id res chain seq x y z
N MET A 1 2.44 -27.81 -48.33
CA MET A 1 1.63 -26.75 -47.69
C MET A 1 1.25 -27.06 -46.23
N ALA A 2 1.24 -28.32 -45.77
CA ALA A 2 0.81 -28.66 -44.41
C ALA A 2 1.83 -28.34 -43.29
N LEU A 3 3.14 -28.48 -43.54
CA LEU A 3 4.17 -28.32 -42.50
C LEU A 3 4.20 -26.91 -41.88
N GLY A 4 4.11 -25.86 -42.70
CA GLY A 4 4.04 -24.47 -42.22
C GLY A 4 2.78 -24.15 -41.41
N SER A 5 1.67 -24.84 -41.71
CA SER A 5 0.42 -24.69 -40.94
C SER A 5 0.56 -25.23 -39.52
N PHE A 6 1.27 -26.34 -39.31
CA PHE A 6 1.52 -26.88 -37.97
C PHE A 6 2.40 -25.97 -37.12
N PHE A 7 3.46 -25.39 -37.70
CA PHE A 7 4.31 -24.42 -37.01
C PHE A 7 3.56 -23.15 -36.64
N SER A 8 2.68 -22.66 -37.52
CA SER A 8 1.84 -21.49 -37.24
C SER A 8 0.87 -21.75 -36.08
N VAL A 9 0.22 -22.91 -36.07
CA VAL A 9 -0.66 -23.31 -34.96
C VAL A 9 0.13 -23.42 -33.65
N LEU A 10 1.31 -24.04 -33.66
CA LEU A 10 2.18 -24.15 -32.48
C LEU A 10 2.56 -22.77 -31.91
N LEU A 11 2.97 -21.83 -32.77
CA LEU A 11 3.35 -20.47 -32.40
C LEU A 11 2.18 -19.70 -31.75
N ILE A 12 0.97 -19.86 -32.29
CA ILE A 12 -0.24 -19.27 -31.72
C ILE A 12 -0.51 -19.82 -30.32
N HIS A 13 -0.35 -21.13 -30.12
CA HIS A 13 -0.54 -21.76 -28.81
C HIS A 13 0.49 -21.25 -27.79
N ILE A 14 1.77 -21.15 -28.17
CA ILE A 14 2.83 -20.63 -27.28
C ILE A 14 2.55 -19.17 -26.88
N GLY A 15 2.14 -18.31 -27.83
CA GLY A 15 1.77 -16.92 -27.53
C GLY A 15 0.56 -16.81 -26.59
N LEU A 16 -0.42 -17.71 -26.75
CA LEU A 16 -1.58 -17.83 -25.85
C LEU A 16 -1.19 -18.28 -24.43
N PHE A 17 -0.20 -19.17 -24.28
CA PHE A 17 0.26 -19.62 -22.96
C PHE A 17 1.12 -18.57 -22.23
N VAL A 18 1.94 -17.80 -22.95
CA VAL A 18 2.79 -16.76 -22.36
C VAL A 18 1.96 -15.58 -21.81
N SER A 19 0.79 -15.32 -22.39
CA SER A 19 -0.08 -14.22 -21.95
C SER A 19 -0.88 -14.52 -20.66
N LEU A 20 -0.81 -15.75 -20.13
CA LEU A 20 -1.54 -16.17 -18.94
C LEU A 20 -0.72 -16.14 -17.64
N SER A 21 0.57 -15.81 -17.69
CA SER A 21 1.39 -15.71 -16.49
C SER A 21 1.25 -14.34 -15.84
N PHE A 22 0.44 -14.26 -14.78
CA PHE A 22 0.48 -13.16 -13.82
C PHE A 22 1.40 -13.56 -12.66
N ALA A 23 2.53 -12.88 -12.50
CA ALA A 23 3.53 -13.13 -11.44
C ALA A 23 3.62 -11.98 -10.43
N GLU A 24 2.56 -11.17 -10.36
CA GLU A 24 2.52 -10.00 -9.48
C GLU A 24 1.95 -10.37 -8.11
N ASP A 25 2.55 -9.83 -7.05
CA ASP A 25 2.07 -10.01 -5.70
C ASP A 25 0.74 -9.27 -5.47
N PRO A 26 -0.19 -9.81 -4.65
CA PRO A 26 -1.49 -9.19 -4.44
C PRO A 26 -1.39 -7.82 -3.75
N TYR A 27 -2.24 -6.88 -4.14
CA TYR A 27 -2.30 -5.54 -3.55
C TYR A 27 -3.35 -5.44 -2.43
N ALA A 28 -3.00 -4.76 -1.34
CA ALA A 28 -3.90 -4.41 -0.25
C ALA A 28 -4.00 -2.88 -0.11
N PHE A 29 -5.20 -2.32 -0.27
CA PHE A 29 -5.41 -0.88 -0.26
C PHE A 29 -5.94 -0.39 1.09
N TYR A 30 -5.32 0.65 1.64
CA TYR A 30 -5.72 1.30 2.89
C TYR A 30 -5.86 2.80 2.67
N ASN A 31 -6.94 3.37 3.21
CA ASN A 31 -7.17 4.81 3.20
C ASN A 31 -7.03 5.35 4.62
N PHE A 32 -6.09 6.27 4.81
CA PHE A 32 -5.80 6.95 6.05
C PHE A 32 -6.16 8.42 5.92
N GLU A 33 -7.14 8.83 6.70
CA GLU A 33 -7.49 10.23 6.86
C GLU A 33 -6.87 10.75 8.15
N VAL A 34 -6.03 11.78 8.05
CA VAL A 34 -5.35 12.38 9.20
C VAL A 34 -6.09 13.64 9.62
N SER A 35 -6.64 13.62 10.84
CA SER A 35 -7.45 14.70 11.42
C SER A 35 -6.98 15.02 12.84
N TYR A 36 -7.27 16.24 13.31
CA TYR A 36 -7.13 16.56 14.73
C TYR A 36 -8.37 16.10 15.48
N ILE A 37 -8.17 15.35 16.56
CA ILE A 37 -9.22 15.05 17.53
C ILE A 37 -8.81 15.55 18.91
N THR A 38 -9.79 15.89 19.74
CA THR A 38 -9.55 16.16 21.15
C THR A 38 -9.80 14.89 21.94
N ALA A 39 -8.74 14.32 22.51
CA ALA A 39 -8.82 13.10 23.32
C ALA A 39 -8.25 13.36 24.73
N SER A 40 -8.78 12.67 25.74
CA SER A 40 -8.38 12.85 27.14
C SER A 40 -7.84 11.55 27.76
N PRO A 41 -6.70 11.01 27.29
CA PRO A 41 -6.17 9.73 27.77
C PRO A 41 -5.78 9.74 29.27
N LEU A 42 -5.47 10.92 29.83
CA LEU A 42 -5.12 11.13 31.24
C LEU A 42 -6.13 12.01 32.00
N GLY A 43 -7.35 12.18 31.46
CA GLY A 43 -8.38 13.03 32.06
C GLY A 43 -8.28 14.53 31.74
N VAL A 44 -7.22 14.97 31.04
CA VAL A 44 -7.08 16.33 30.51
C VAL A 44 -7.26 16.31 28.99
N PRO A 45 -8.10 17.18 28.40
CA PRO A 45 -8.28 17.24 26.96
C PRO A 45 -7.02 17.75 26.27
N GLN A 46 -6.49 16.93 25.36
CA GLN A 46 -5.35 17.27 24.52
C GLN A 46 -5.71 17.07 23.06
N GLN A 47 -5.24 17.99 22.21
CA GLN A 47 -5.35 17.85 20.77
C GLN A 47 -4.31 16.83 20.31
N VAL A 48 -4.78 15.75 19.69
CA VAL A 48 -3.94 14.67 19.16
C VAL A 48 -4.24 14.46 17.69
N ILE A 49 -3.22 13.99 16.97
CA ILE A 49 -3.36 13.58 15.58
C ILE A 49 -3.93 12.16 15.58
N ALA A 50 -5.08 11.98 14.95
CA ALA A 50 -5.71 10.67 14.78
C ALA A 50 -5.76 10.26 13.32
N ILE A 51 -5.81 8.94 13.12
CA ILE A 51 -5.99 8.33 11.80
C ILE A 51 -7.40 7.74 11.77
N ASN A 52 -8.21 8.17 10.81
CA ASN A 52 -9.62 7.79 10.69
C ASN A 52 -10.40 8.04 11.99
N ASP A 53 -10.19 9.22 12.61
CA ASP A 53 -10.80 9.67 13.88
C ASP A 53 -10.58 8.73 15.08
N LYS A 54 -9.64 7.79 14.98
CA LYS A 54 -9.32 6.83 16.03
C LYS A 54 -7.92 7.04 16.56
N PHE A 55 -7.81 7.00 17.89
CA PHE A 55 -6.57 7.04 18.63
C PHE A 55 -6.62 6.02 19.76
N PRO A 56 -5.76 4.98 19.79
CA PRO A 56 -4.66 4.68 18.87
C PRO A 56 -5.15 4.30 17.45
N GLY A 57 -4.29 4.50 16.44
CA GLY A 57 -4.62 4.29 15.04
C GLY A 57 -4.95 2.82 14.68
N PRO A 58 -5.60 2.57 13.53
CA PRO A 58 -6.02 1.24 13.11
C PRO A 58 -4.83 0.32 12.81
N THR A 59 -4.93 -0.95 13.22
CA THR A 59 -3.94 -1.98 12.89
C THR A 59 -4.10 -2.45 11.45
N ILE A 60 -3.01 -2.49 10.70
CA ILE A 60 -2.95 -3.04 9.34
C ILE A 60 -2.65 -4.55 9.46
N ASN A 61 -3.66 -5.40 9.21
CA ASN A 61 -3.49 -6.85 9.14
C ASN A 61 -3.41 -7.30 7.68
N VAL A 62 -2.20 -7.53 7.18
CA VAL A 62 -1.94 -7.99 5.82
C VAL A 62 -1.04 -9.22 5.87
N THR A 63 -1.20 -10.13 4.91
CA THR A 63 -0.37 -11.32 4.76
C THR A 63 1.02 -10.95 4.25
N THR A 64 2.06 -11.65 4.69
CA THR A 64 3.42 -11.52 4.13
C THR A 64 3.41 -11.66 2.60
N ASN A 65 4.26 -10.88 1.93
CA ASN A 65 4.39 -10.82 0.47
C ASN A 65 3.17 -10.20 -0.28
N TYR A 66 2.49 -9.25 0.34
CA TYR A 66 1.49 -8.41 -0.32
C TYR A 66 2.06 -6.99 -0.51
N ASN A 67 1.62 -6.34 -1.57
CA ASN A 67 1.88 -4.93 -1.82
C ASN A 67 0.83 -4.08 -1.12
N VAL A 68 1.19 -3.45 -0.01
CA VAL A 68 0.32 -2.55 0.73
C VAL A 68 0.37 -1.16 0.09
N VAL A 69 -0.75 -0.70 -0.40
CA VAL A 69 -0.92 0.66 -0.90
C VAL A 69 -1.65 1.46 0.16
N VAL A 70 -0.96 2.43 0.74
CA VAL A 70 -1.56 3.35 1.71
C VAL A 70 -1.78 4.69 1.02
N ASN A 71 -3.04 5.10 0.92
CA ASN A 71 -3.41 6.44 0.54
C ASN A 71 -3.61 7.27 1.81
N VAL A 72 -2.81 8.31 1.97
CA VAL A 72 -2.88 9.23 3.09
C VAL A 72 -3.46 10.55 2.61
N ARG A 73 -4.60 10.93 3.19
CA ARG A 73 -5.22 12.24 3.01
C ARG A 73 -4.97 13.09 4.25
N ASN A 74 -4.24 14.18 4.07
CA ASN A 74 -3.99 15.13 5.14
C ASN A 74 -5.14 16.15 5.22
N LYS A 75 -5.89 16.18 6.32
CA LYS A 75 -6.87 17.24 6.60
C LYS A 75 -6.34 18.30 7.58
N LEU A 76 -5.04 18.27 7.88
CA LEU A 76 -4.42 19.28 8.72
C LEU A 76 -3.96 20.46 7.85
N ASP A 77 -3.99 21.65 8.43
CA ASP A 77 -3.52 22.89 7.80
C ASP A 77 -1.99 22.95 7.67
N GLU A 78 -1.27 21.96 8.22
CA GLU A 78 0.18 21.86 8.24
C GLU A 78 0.70 20.65 7.46
N SER A 79 1.96 20.74 6.98
CA SER A 79 2.61 19.61 6.32
C SER A 79 3.04 18.56 7.34
N LEU A 80 2.62 17.33 7.12
CA LEU A 80 2.95 16.19 7.98
C LEU A 80 3.86 15.21 7.28
N LEU A 81 4.80 14.66 8.05
CA LEU A 81 5.58 13.50 7.69
C LEU A 81 5.06 12.30 8.47
N ILE A 82 4.58 11.29 7.74
CA ILE A 82 4.19 10.02 8.34
C ILE A 82 5.34 9.03 8.12
N THR A 83 5.85 8.48 9.22
CA THR A 83 6.81 7.37 9.15
C THR A 83 6.03 6.07 9.34
N CYS A 84 5.86 5.31 8.27
CA CYS A 84 5.20 4.00 8.32
C CYS A 84 6.29 2.93 8.43
N TRP A 85 6.45 2.36 9.63
CA TRP A 85 7.46 1.36 10.03
C TRP A 85 8.93 1.72 9.79
N LYS A 86 9.73 1.40 10.83
CA LYS A 86 11.20 1.48 11.05
C LYS A 86 12.05 2.43 10.19
N ASP A 87 11.95 2.45 8.86
CA ASP A 87 12.86 3.18 7.97
C ASP A 87 12.20 3.82 6.71
N ARG A 88 10.87 3.82 6.58
CA ARG A 88 10.19 4.38 5.39
C ARG A 88 9.53 5.71 5.69
N LYS A 89 10.09 6.78 5.11
CA LYS A 89 9.54 8.14 5.19
C LYS A 89 8.61 8.41 4.00
N MET A 90 7.44 8.96 4.31
CA MET A 90 6.51 9.49 3.32
C MET A 90 6.64 10.99 3.25
N TYR A 91 7.05 11.50 2.08
CA TYR A 91 7.23 12.93 1.83
C TYR A 91 6.01 13.48 1.12
N ASN A 92 5.37 14.50 1.71
CA ASN A 92 4.19 15.11 1.14
C ASN A 92 4.55 16.27 0.22
N LEU A 93 4.09 16.20 -1.03
CA LEU A 93 4.16 17.27 -2.03
C LEU A 93 2.74 17.73 -2.47
N GLY A 94 1.66 17.35 -1.75
CA GLY A 94 0.27 17.74 -2.09
C GLY A 94 -0.83 17.26 -1.12
N GLU A 95 -2.09 17.34 -1.54
CA GLU A 95 -3.27 16.99 -0.72
C GLU A 95 -3.53 15.48 -0.58
N GLU A 96 -2.91 14.65 -1.44
CA GLU A 96 -3.01 13.19 -1.41
C GLU A 96 -1.63 12.56 -1.62
N MET A 97 -1.27 11.60 -0.77
CA MET A 97 -0.07 10.80 -0.95
C MET A 97 -0.42 9.32 -1.03
N THR A 98 -0.15 8.72 -2.19
CA THR A 98 -0.23 7.26 -2.37
C THR A 98 1.18 6.69 -2.31
N THR A 99 1.38 5.65 -1.50
CA THR A 99 2.63 4.89 -1.57
C THR A 99 2.41 3.41 -1.45
N VAL A 100 3.19 2.66 -2.23
CA VAL A 100 3.19 1.20 -2.30
C VAL A 100 4.36 0.66 -1.47
N PHE A 101 4.07 -0.33 -0.64
CA PHE A 101 5.04 -1.05 0.18
C PHE A 101 4.92 -2.54 -0.05
N GLY A 102 5.98 -3.18 -0.53
CA GLY A 102 6.10 -4.63 -0.47
C GLY A 102 6.39 -5.08 0.96
N MET A 103 5.61 -6.04 1.47
CA MET A 103 5.84 -6.68 2.78
C MET A 103 6.93 -7.75 2.75
N ASP A 104 7.49 -8.04 1.59
CA ASP A 104 8.69 -8.85 1.37
C ASP A 104 9.93 -8.26 2.05
N SER A 105 9.99 -6.93 2.17
CA SER A 105 11.09 -6.20 2.84
C SER A 105 11.20 -6.46 4.36
N LEU A 106 10.28 -7.22 4.98
CA LEU A 106 10.26 -7.53 6.41
C LEU A 106 11.13 -8.72 6.83
N LEU A 107 11.72 -9.48 5.90
CA LEU A 107 12.57 -10.65 6.23
C LEU A 107 14.05 -10.31 6.49
N HIS A 108 14.48 -9.07 6.31
CA HIS A 108 15.90 -8.68 6.40
C HIS A 108 16.30 -7.93 7.69
N SER A 109 15.45 -7.93 8.74
CA SER A 109 15.79 -7.36 10.05
C SER A 109 15.46 -8.33 11.18
N PHE A 110 16.30 -9.37 11.31
CA PHE A 110 16.58 -10.04 12.58
C PHE A 110 18.01 -9.70 12.98
#